data_AF-A0A6M3KD29-F1
#
_entry.id   AF-A0A6M3KD29-F1
#
_cell.length_a   1.000
_cell.length_b   1.000
_cell.length_c   1.000
_cell.angle_alpha   90.00
_cell.angle_beta   90.00
_cell.angle_gamma   90.00
#
_symmetry.space_group_name_H-M   'P 1'
#
loop_
_entity.id
_entity.type
_entity.pdbx_description
1 polymer ?
#
loop_
_entity_poly.entity_id
_entity_poly.type
_entity_poly.pdbx_seq_one_letter_code
_entity_poly.pdbx_strand_id
1 'polypeptide(L)' 'MKSHYFNQDEPDEDDVNLQMAKGQGYVPKNCLLGGMIVMGIINKGGNPCQGCAGPREKCKGS' A
#
# COMPACT_ATOMS: atom_id res chain seq x y z
N MET A 1 -5.27 -8.78 -14.30
CA MET A 1 -5.77 -8.00 -13.13
C MET A 1 -5.63 -8.88 -11.89
N LYS A 2 -4.75 -8.53 -10.95
CA LYS A 2 -4.65 -9.25 -9.67
C LYS A 2 -5.85 -8.84 -8.80
N SER A 3 -6.72 -9.80 -8.44
CA SER A 3 -8.07 -9.53 -7.90
C SER A 3 -8.10 -8.83 -6.54
N HIS A 4 -7.00 -8.84 -5.77
CA HIS A 4 -6.88 -8.07 -4.54
C HIS A 4 -5.42 -8.05 -4.07
N TYR A 5 -5.00 -7.00 -3.35
CA TYR A 5 -3.64 -6.94 -2.82
C TYR A 5 -3.34 -7.99 -1.72
N PHE A 6 -4.37 -8.62 -1.14
CA PHE A 6 -4.20 -9.74 -0.19
C PHE A 6 -3.70 -11.03 -0.86
N ASN A 7 -3.93 -11.16 -2.17
CA ASN A 7 -3.51 -12.31 -2.97
C ASN A 7 -2.11 -12.11 -3.57
N GLN A 8 -1.36 -11.12 -3.07
CA GLN A 8 -0.01 -10.83 -3.52
C GLN A 8 0.95 -11.06 -2.35
N ASP A 9 2.09 -11.67 -2.66
CA ASP A 9 3.18 -11.86 -1.70
C ASP A 9 4.22 -10.74 -1.79
N GLU A 10 4.31 -10.10 -2.96
CA GLU A 10 5.26 -9.03 -3.24
C GLU A 10 4.55 -7.76 -3.68
N PRO A 11 5.12 -6.58 -3.38
CA PRO A 11 4.55 -5.33 -3.82
C PRO A 11 4.52 -5.21 -5.33
N ASP A 12 3.56 -4.43 -5.84
CA ASP A 12 3.53 -4.11 -7.26
C ASP A 12 4.63 -3.08 -7.57
N GLU A 13 5.70 -3.54 -8.23
CA GLU A 13 6.84 -2.70 -8.59
C GLU A 13 6.51 -1.71 -9.72
N ASP A 14 5.52 -2.06 -10.55
CA ASP A 14 5.05 -1.22 -11.66
C ASP A 14 4.06 -0.15 -11.21
N ASP A 15 3.57 -0.21 -9.96
CA ASP A 15 2.65 0.79 -9.41
C ASP A 15 3.43 2.04 -8.93
N VAL A 16 3.61 2.97 -9.86
CA VAL A 16 4.29 4.26 -9.63
C VAL A 16 3.73 5.01 -8.42
N ASN A 17 2.41 4.95 -8.19
CA ASN A 17 1.78 5.64 -7.06
C ASN A 17 2.18 4.99 -5.73
N LEU A 18 2.25 3.66 -5.70
CA LEU A 18 2.71 2.92 -4.53
C LEU A 18 4.19 3.20 -4.26
N GLN A 19 5.03 3.24 -5.29
CA GLN A 19 6.46 3.58 -5.16
C GLN A 19 6.66 5.00 -4.64
N MET A 20 5.90 5.98 -5.14
CA MET A 20 5.94 7.35 -4.62
C MET A 20 5.51 7.40 -3.15
N ALA A 21 4.43 6.72 -2.78
CA ALA A 21 3.96 6.70 -1.39
C ALA A 21 4.98 6.05 -0.44
N LYS A 22 5.69 5.00 -0.88
CA LYS A 22 6.81 4.39 -0.14
C LYS A 22 7.99 5.35 0.00
N GLY A 23 8.37 6.00 -1.09
CA GLY A 23 9.49 6.96 -1.11
C GLY A 23 9.24 8.17 -0.19
N GLN A 24 7.98 8.60 -0.07
CA GLN A 24 7.56 9.69 0.81
C GLN A 24 7.31 9.24 2.26
N GLY A 25 7.38 7.93 2.55
CA GLY A 25 7.19 7.39 3.90
C GLY A 25 5.73 7.30 4.35
N TYR A 26 4.77 7.46 3.45
CA TYR A 26 3.35 7.30 3.77
C TYR A 26 2.96 5.85 4.07
N VAL A 27 3.68 4.89 3.48
CA VAL A 27 3.50 3.45 3.68
C VAL A 27 4.85 2.74 3.76
N PRO A 28 4.95 1.58 4.43
CA PRO A 28 6.20 0.81 4.49
C PRO A 28 6.60 0.27 3.11
N LYS A 29 7.90 -0.01 2.92
CA LYS A 29 8.46 -0.47 1.62
C LYS A 29 7.82 -1.75 1.08
N ASN A 30 7.31 -2.60 1.95
CA ASN A 30 6.62 -3.84 1.63
C ASN A 30 5.08 -3.70 1.68
N CYS A 31 4.56 -2.47 1.64
CA CYS A 31 3.14 -2.24 1.47
C CYS A 31 2.67 -2.89 0.15
N LEU A 32 1.62 -3.69 0.25
CA LEU A 32 0.99 -4.38 -0.87
C LEU A 32 -0.24 -3.62 -1.40
N LEU A 33 -0.76 -2.65 -0.63
CA LEU A 33 -1.93 -1.87 -0.99
C LEU A 33 -1.70 -1.18 -2.33
N GLY A 34 -2.66 -1.28 -3.25
CA GLY A 34 -2.54 -0.63 -4.57
C GLY A 34 -2.34 0.87 -4.40
N GLY A 35 -1.41 1.44 -5.16
CA GLY A 35 -0.98 2.82 -5.07
C GLY A 35 -2.09 3.83 -5.34
N MET A 36 -3.06 3.49 -6.20
CA MET A 36 -4.27 4.31 -6.41
C MET A 36 -5.08 4.46 -5.11
N ILE A 37 -5.22 3.39 -4.32
CA ILE A 37 -5.93 3.43 -3.03
C ILE A 37 -5.12 4.20 -1.99
N VAL A 38 -3.81 3.93 -1.92
CA VAL A 38 -2.88 4.64 -1.03
C VAL A 38 -2.97 6.16 -1.26
N MET A 39 -2.81 6.59 -2.51
CA MET A 39 -2.91 8.01 -2.88
C MET A 39 -4.30 8.57 -2.65
N GLY A 40 -5.37 7.80 -2.89
CA GLY A 40 -6.74 8.23 -2.59
C GLY A 40 -6.97 8.51 -1.11
N ILE A 41 -6.35 7.75 -0.20
CA ILE A 41 -6.44 7.96 1.24
C ILE A 41 -5.60 9.17 1.67
N ILE A 42 -4.38 9.30 1.15
CA ILE A 42 -3.48 10.44 1.42
C ILE A 42 -4.11 11.76 0.98
N ASN A 43 -4.68 11.80 -0.23
CA ASN A 43 -5.33 13.00 -0.76
C ASN A 43 -6.56 13.43 0.06
N LYS A 44 -7.18 12.51 0.80
CA LYS A 44 -8.27 12.81 1.75
C LYS A 44 -7.76 13.24 3.13
N GLY A 45 -6.44 13.34 3.33
CA GLY A 45 -5.80 13.61 4.62
C GLY A 45 -5.80 12.42 5.58
N GLY A 46 -6.09 11.21 5.09
CA GLY A 46 -6.11 9.99 5.87
C GLY A 46 -4.76 9.28 5.91
N ASN A 47 -4.62 8.33 6.83
CA ASN A 47 -3.44 7.47 6.90
C ASN A 47 -3.74 6.14 6.15
N PRO A 48 -3.01 5.82 5.06
CA PRO A 48 -3.24 4.61 4.26
C PRO A 48 -2.93 3.30 5.01
N CYS A 49 -2.19 3.35 6.11
CA CYS A 49 -1.96 2.22 7.00
C CYS A 49 -3.08 2.06 8.05
N GLN A 50 -3.78 3.14 8.42
CA GLN A 50 -4.90 3.06 9.35
C GLN A 50 -6.12 2.43 8.65
N GLY A 51 -6.54 1.26 9.14
CA GLY A 51 -7.65 0.51 8.54
C GLY A 51 -7.25 -0.41 7.38
N CYS A 52 -5.94 -0.58 7.13
CA CYS A 52 -5.47 -1.60 6.20
C CYS A 52 -5.83 -2.99 6.74
N ALA A 53 -6.75 -3.68 6.06
CA ALA A 53 -7.13 -5.06 6.36
C ALA A 53 -6.17 -6.09 5.73
N GLY A 54 -4.98 -5.63 5.32
CA GLY A 54 -3.92 -6.46 4.75
C GLY A 54 -3.41 -7.50 5.73
N PRO A 55 -2.91 -8.65 5.24
CA PRO A 55 -2.16 -9.58 6.07
C PRO A 55 -0.95 -8.83 6.65
N ARG A 56 -1.05 -8.46 7.94
CA ARG A 56 -0.04 -7.66 8.66
C ARG A 56 1.34 -8.31 8.60
N GLU A 57 1.37 -9.64 8.60
CA GLU A 57 2.58 -10.46 8.47
C GLU A 57 3.33 -10.20 7.15
N LYS A 58 2.60 -9.96 6.05
CA LYS A 58 3.20 -9.66 4.73
C LYS A 58 3.55 -8.18 4.59
N CYS A 59 2.66 -7.31 5.08
CA CYS A 59 2.84 -5.86 4.99
C CYS A 59 3.88 -5.31 5.96
N LYS A 60 4.33 -6.07 6.98
CA LYS A 60 5.25 -5.68 8.08
C LYS A 60 5.07 -4.23 8.55
N GLY A 61 3.84 -3.74 8.47
CA GLY A 61 3.44 -2.43 8.97
C GLY A 61 3.15 -2.59 10.44
N SER A 62 3.75 -1.72 11.24
CA SER A 62 3.45 -1.55 12.66
C SER A 62 1.99 -1.21 12.91
#